data_AF-A0A257PWZ2-F1
#
_entry.id   AF-A0A257PWZ2-F1
#
_cell.length_a   1.000
_cell.length_b   1.000
_cell.length_c   1.000
_cell.angle_alpha   90.00
_cell.angle_beta   90.00
_cell.angle_gamma   90.00
#
_symmetry.space_group_name_H-M   'P 1'
#
loop_
_entity.id
_entity.type
_entity.pdbx_description
1 polymer ?
#
loop_
_entity_poly.entity_id
_entity_poly.type
_entity_poly.pdbx_seq_one_letter_code
_entity_poly.pdbx_strand_id
1 'polypeptide(L)' 'MLKIAVITPYYKEPAEQLLQCHNSVLGQSYPCTHLLVADGFPREITTPMRTLHVQLPQGNADYGNTP' A
#
# COMPACT_ATOMS: atom_id res chain seq x y z
N MET A 1 2.69 -24.22 3.26
CA MET A 1 3.47 -22.99 3.53
C MET A 1 2.50 -21.82 3.61
N LEU A 2 2.65 -20.91 4.58
CA LEU A 2 1.77 -19.75 4.75
C LEU A 2 2.03 -18.71 3.66
N LYS A 3 0.97 -18.17 3.04
CA LYS A 3 1.06 -17.09 2.06
C LYS A 3 0.53 -15.81 2.70
N ILE A 4 1.34 -14.75 2.72
CA ILE A 4 1.00 -13.48 3.36
C ILE A 4 0.83 -12.40 2.29
N ALA A 5 -0.25 -11.65 2.40
CA ALA A 5 -0.44 -10.39 1.68
C ALA A 5 -0.49 -9.26 2.70
N VAL A 6 0.31 -8.22 2.48
CA VAL A 6 0.25 -6.97 3.25
C VAL A 6 -0.44 -5.93 2.39
N ILE A 7 -1.51 -5.32 2.91
CA ILE A 7 -2.29 -4.33 2.18
C ILE A 7 -2.11 -2.98 2.87
N THR A 8 -1.59 -1.99 2.14
CA THR A 8 -1.42 -0.62 2.60
C THR A 8 -2.33 0.28 1.77
N PRO A 9 -3.59 0.49 2.20
CA PRO A 9 -4.42 1.53 1.63
C PRO A 9 -3.86 2.89 2.02
N TYR A 10 -3.90 3.84 1.09
CA TYR A 10 -3.53 5.22 1.35
C TYR A 10 -4.37 6.17 0.50
N TYR A 11 -4.48 7.41 0.96
CA TYR A 11 -5.20 8.48 0.30
C TYR A 11 -4.24 9.60 -0.09
N LYS A 12 -3.90 10.50 0.84
CA LYS A 12 -3.15 11.73 0.57
C LYS A 12 -1.88 11.87 1.40
N GLU A 13 -1.46 10.80 2.06
CA GLU A 13 -0.25 10.74 2.87
C GLU A 13 0.96 11.25 2.07
N PRO A 14 1.93 11.89 2.74
CA PRO A 14 3.18 12.30 2.12
C PRO A 14 3.95 11.11 1.54
N ALA A 15 4.63 11.32 0.40
CA ALA A 15 5.40 10.27 -0.28
C ALA A 15 6.49 9.67 0.63
N GLU A 16 7.12 10.49 1.48
CA GLU A 16 8.15 10.05 2.43
C GLU A 16 7.60 9.02 3.44
N GLN A 17 6.40 9.26 3.96
CA GLN A 17 5.72 8.34 4.87
C GLN A 17 5.38 7.03 4.17
N LEU A 18 4.84 7.11 2.94
CA LEU A 18 4.51 5.92 2.15
C LEU A 18 5.76 5.10 1.82
N LEU A 19 6.87 5.76 1.50
CA LEU A 19 8.14 5.11 1.23
C LEU A 19 8.70 4.42 2.49
N GLN A 20 8.60 5.06 3.65
CA GLN A 20 8.99 4.45 4.92
C GLN A 20 8.16 3.18 5.20
N CYS A 21 6.83 3.25 5.06
CA CYS A 21 5.95 2.11 5.25
C CYS A 21 6.24 0.99 4.23
N HIS A 22 6.43 1.34 2.96
CA HIS A 22 6.77 0.39 1.90
C HIS A 22 8.10 -0.34 2.20
N ASN A 23 9.14 0.40 2.57
CA ASN A 23 10.43 -0.16 2.94
C ASN A 23 10.35 -1.06 4.18
N SER A 24 9.48 -0.72 5.14
CA SER A 24 9.24 -1.57 6.31
C SER A 24 8.67 -2.94 5.93
N VAL A 25 7.74 -2.99 4.97
CA VAL A 25 7.18 -4.24 4.44
C VAL A 25 8.23 -5.03 3.65
N LEU A 26 9.03 -4.34 2.81
CA LEU A 26 10.12 -4.98 2.08
C LEU A 26 11.21 -5.54 3.01
N GLY A 27 11.42 -4.94 4.17
CA GLY A 27 12.42 -5.39 5.16
C GLY A 27 12.01 -6.63 5.97
N GLN A 28 10.78 -7.14 5.82
CA GLN A 28 10.32 -8.29 6.60
C GLN A 28 11.07 -9.59 6.22
N SER A 29 11.36 -10.42 7.22
CA SER A 29 12.10 -11.68 7.06
C SER A 29 11.26 -12.81 6.45
N TYR A 30 9.93 -12.73 6.55
CA TYR A 30 9.01 -13.69 5.93
C TYR A 30 8.51 -13.15 4.57
N PRO A 31 8.54 -13.95 3.48
CA PRO A 31 8.05 -13.49 2.18
C PRO A 31 6.57 -13.10 2.19
N CYS A 32 6.26 -11.95 1.63
CA CYS A 32 4.89 -11.50 1.40
C CYS A 32 4.74 -10.81 0.05
N THR A 33 3.49 -10.75 -0.42
CA THR A 33 3.08 -9.85 -1.51
C THR A 33 2.63 -8.54 -0.89
N HIS A 34 3.19 -7.42 -1.33
CA HIS A 34 2.76 -6.10 -0.87
C HIS A 34 1.79 -5.50 -1.89
N LEU A 35 0.59 -5.11 -1.43
CA LEU A 35 -0.38 -4.36 -2.21
C LEU A 35 -0.44 -2.94 -1.65
N LEU A 36 0.01 -1.98 -2.44
CA LEU A 36 -0.09 -0.57 -2.12
C LEU A 36 -1.30 -0.02 -2.88
N VAL A 37 -2.35 0.40 -2.17
CA VAL A 37 -3.65 0.75 -2.77
C VAL A 37 -3.91 2.25 -2.62
N ALA A 38 -3.88 2.98 -3.73
CA ALA A 38 -4.17 4.41 -3.76
C ALA A 38 -5.67 4.66 -3.89
N ASP A 39 -6.27 5.37 -2.94
CA ASP A 39 -7.68 5.76 -2.94
C ASP A 39 -7.89 7.04 -3.76
N GLY A 40 -7.71 6.96 -5.09
CA GLY A 40 -7.96 8.09 -6.00
C GLY A 40 -6.87 9.17 -6.07
N PHE A 41 -5.82 9.08 -5.24
CA PHE A 41 -4.72 10.06 -5.24
C PHE A 41 -3.36 9.34 -5.28
N PRO A 42 -3.00 8.70 -6.42
CA PRO A 42 -1.77 7.95 -6.52
C PRO A 42 -0.52 8.83 -6.37
N ARG A 43 0.47 8.32 -5.64
CA ARG A 43 1.83 8.85 -5.54
C ARG A 43 2.77 8.03 -6.43
N GLU A 44 3.76 8.70 -7.01
CA GLU A 44 4.85 8.02 -7.72
C GLU A 44 5.74 7.29 -6.72
N ILE A 45 5.64 5.96 -6.68
CA ILE A 45 6.41 5.09 -5.79
C ILE A 45 6.98 3.96 -6.63
N THR A 46 8.30 3.83 -6.65
CA THR A 46 8.99 2.72 -7.34
C THR A 46 8.59 1.40 -6.67
N THR A 47 8.00 0.49 -7.45
CA THR A 47 7.55 -0.81 -6.95
C THR A 47 8.46 -1.94 -7.45
N PRO A 48 9.06 -2.74 -6.56
CA PRO A 48 9.79 -3.95 -6.96
C PRO A 48 8.82 -5.06 -7.36
N MET A 49 9.32 -6.12 -8.00
CA MET A 49 8.51 -7.25 -8.53
C MET A 49 7.54 -7.90 -7.54
N ARG A 50 7.79 -7.80 -6.23
CA ARG A 50 6.90 -8.34 -5.17
C ARG A 50 5.86 -7.35 -4.64
N THR A 51 5.70 -6.21 -5.31
CA THR A 51 4.76 -5.15 -4.94
C THR A 51 3.85 -4.80 -6.10
N LEU A 52 2.54 -4.74 -5.83
CA LEU A 52 1.55 -4.24 -6.75
C LEU A 52 1.05 -2.88 -6.27
N HIS A 53 1.18 -1.87 -7.12
CA HIS A 53 0.53 -0.57 -6.87
C HIS A 53 -0.83 -0.55 -7.57
N VAL A 54 -1.89 -0.71 -6.79
CA VAL A 54 -3.28 -0.62 -7.26
C VAL A 54 -3.73 0.83 -7.13
N GLN A 55 -4.16 1.43 -8.23
CA GLN A 55 -4.63 2.82 -8.26
C GLN A 55 -6.14 2.82 -8.50
N LEU A 56 -6.91 3.21 -7.49
CA LEU A 56 -8.36 3.37 -7.66
C LEU A 56 -8.64 4.66 -8.42
N PRO A 57 -9.68 4.69 -9.28
CA PRO A 57 -9.94 5.83 -10.16
C PRO A 57 -10.44 7.08 -9.42
N GLN A 58 -10.94 6.91 -8.19
CA GLN A 58 -11.48 7.98 -7.36
C GLN A 58 -11.29 7.67 -5.88
N GLY A 59 -11.34 8.72 -5.04
CA GLY A 59 -11.38 8.55 -3.60
C GLY A 59 -12.76 8.07 -3.17
N ASN A 60 -12.81 7.03 -2.35
CA ASN A 60 -14.07 6.39 -1.97
C ASN A 60 -14.72 7.02 -0.75
N ALA A 61 -13.99 7.86 0.01
CA ALA A 61 -14.47 8.55 1.21
C ALA A 61 -15.08 7.60 2.28
N ASP A 62 -14.72 6.33 2.20
CA ASP A 62 -15.06 5.29 3.17
C ASP A 62 -13.81 4.97 3.98
N TYR A 63 -13.82 5.32 5.26
CA TYR A 63 -12.68 5.19 6.16
C TYR A 63 -12.76 3.92 7.03
N GLY A 64 -13.72 3.02 6.74
CA GLY A 64 -13.95 1.83 7.58
C GLY A 64 -14.54 2.16 8.96
N ASN A 65 -15.14 3.34 9.09
CA ASN A 65 -15.82 3.76 10.31
C ASN A 65 -17.16 3.00 10.41
N THR A 66 -17.19 1.91 11.17
CA THR A 66 -18.45 1.30 11.63
C THR A 66 -19.02 2.14 12.78
N PRO A 67 -20.33 2.45 12.82
CA PRO A 67 -20.94 3.21 13.90
C PRO A 67 -20.80 2.53 15.28
#